data_AF-A0A378I6Y6-F1
#
_entry.id   AF-A0A378I6Y6-F1
#
_cell.length_a   1.000
_cell.length_b   1.000
_cell.length_c   1.000
_cell.angle_alpha   90.00
_cell.angle_beta   90.00
_cell.angle_gamma   90.00
#
_symmetry.space_group_name_H-M   'P 1'
#
loop_
_entity.id
_entity.type
_entity.pdbx_description
1 polymer ?
#
loop_
_entity_poly.entity_id
_entity_poly.type
_entity_poly.pdbx_seq_one_letter_code
_entity_poly.pdbx_strand_id
1 'polypeptide(L)' 'MWIRCIAALLYDCLVLAALAFILTGIAVFLNHGQAISPGNHYLQAALLLLIVSYYFVSLRFGGQTIGMRSWKLGL' A
#
# COMPACT_ATOMS: atom_id res chain seq x y z
N MET A 1 -3.68 -21.15 -12.78
CA MET A 1 -3.56 -19.69 -13.06
C MET A 1 -4.01 -18.83 -11.89
N TRP A 2 -5.20 -19.06 -11.32
CA TRP A 2 -5.80 -18.18 -10.29
C TRP A 2 -4.98 -18.08 -8.99
N ILE A 3 -4.34 -19.16 -8.56
CA ILE A 3 -3.49 -19.19 -7.35
C ILE A 3 -2.35 -18.16 -7.41
N ARG A 4 -1.72 -17.99 -8.57
CA ARG A 4 -0.63 -17.02 -8.75
C ARG A 4 -1.15 -15.58 -8.67
N CYS A 5 -2.33 -15.31 -9.23
CA CYS A 5 -2.96 -13.98 -9.13
C CYS A 5 -3.34 -13.64 -7.69
N ILE A 6 -3.91 -14.60 -6.94
CA ILE A 6 -4.22 -14.42 -5.52
C ILE A 6 -2.95 -14.19 -4.71
N ALA A 7 -1.89 -14.96 -4.98
CA ALA A 7 -0.60 -14.80 -4.31
C ALA A 7 0.05 -13.43 -4.61
N ALA A 8 -0.06 -12.93 -5.85
CA ALA A 8 0.41 -11.60 -6.22
C ALA A 8 -0.38 -10.50 -5.52
N LEU A 9 -1.71 -10.60 -5.50
CA LEU A 9 -2.57 -9.64 -4.78
C LEU A 9 -2.28 -9.64 -3.28
N LEU A 10 -2.11 -10.82 -2.67
CA LEU A 10 -1.75 -10.95 -1.26
C LEU A 10 -0.39 -10.29 -0.99
N TYR A 11 0.56 -10.43 -1.90
CA TYR A 11 1.87 -9.78 -1.81
C TYR A 11 1.76 -8.26 -1.84
N ASP A 12 0.98 -7.72 -2.77
CA ASP A 12 0.72 -6.27 -2.85
C ASP A 12 -0.01 -5.77 -1.59
N CYS A 13 -0.96 -6.54 -1.05
CA CYS A 13 -1.62 -6.22 0.22
C CYS A 13 -0.64 -6.19 1.40
N LEU A 14 0.32 -7.11 1.47
CA LEU A 14 1.36 -7.11 2.52
C LEU A 14 2.26 -5.88 2.41
N VAL A 15 2.67 -5.51 1.19
CA VAL A 15 3.47 -4.31 0.94
C VAL A 15 2.70 -3.04 1.32
N LEU A 16 1.44 -2.94 0.90
CA LEU A 16 0.56 -1.82 1.25
C LEU A 16 0.30 -1.75 2.76
N ALA A 17 0.12 -2.88 3.44
CA ALA A 17 -0.02 -2.93 4.88
C ALA A 17 1.23 -2.41 5.58
N ALA A 18 2.42 -2.87 5.17
CA ALA A 18 3.69 -2.38 5.72
C ALA A 18 3.86 -0.87 5.53
N LEU A 19 3.56 -0.35 4.33
CA LEU A 19 3.58 1.08 4.04
C LEU A 19 2.54 1.86 4.87
N ALA A 20 1.34 1.32 5.04
CA ALA A 20 0.29 1.92 5.86
C ALA A 20 0.69 1.97 7.34
N PHE A 21 1.34 0.93 7.86
CA PHE A 21 1.89 0.92 9.23
C PHE A 21 2.96 2.00 9.40
N ILE A 22 3.89 2.13 8.44
CA ILE A 22 4.92 3.17 8.46
C ILE A 22 4.27 4.56 8.44
N LEU A 23 3.35 4.81 7.51
CA LEU A 23 2.67 6.10 7.38
C LEU A 23 1.88 6.45 8.65
N THR A 24 1.14 5.49 9.20
CA THR A 24 0.37 5.69 10.44
C THR A 24 1.29 5.88 11.63
N GLY A 25 2.41 5.15 11.70
CA GLY A 25 3.43 5.31 12.74
C GLY A 25 4.07 6.70 12.71
N ILE A 26 4.39 7.21 11.52
CA ILE A 26 4.87 8.58 11.32
C ILE A 26 3.80 9.58 11.75
N ALA A 27 2.53 9.38 11.35
CA ALA A 27 1.44 10.26 11.72
C ALA A 27 1.23 10.32 13.24
N VAL A 28 1.29 9.17 13.94
CA VAL A 28 1.20 9.10 15.39
C VAL A 28 2.41 9.74 16.07
N PHE A 29 3.61 9.51 15.55
CA PHE A 29 4.83 10.15 16.06
C PHE A 29 4.75 11.67 15.97
N LEU A 30 4.28 12.20 14.83
CA LEU A 30 4.02 13.63 14.65
C LEU A 30 2.88 14.15 15.54
N ASN A 31 1.90 13.30 15.85
CA ASN A 31 0.82 13.59 16.80
C ASN A 31 1.26 13.43 18.27
N HIS A 32 2.54 13.63 18.58
CA HIS A 32 3.14 13.50 19.92
C HIS A 32 2.90 12.13 20.58
N GLY A 33 2.80 11.06 19.78
CA GLY A 33 2.51 9.71 20.28
C GLY A 33 1.05 9.48 20.67
N GLN A 34 0.16 10.45 20.45
CA GLN A 34 -1.27 10.29 20.71
C GLN A 34 -1.93 9.49 19.59
N ALA A 35 -2.81 8.57 19.97
CA ALA A 35 -3.62 7.81 19.02
C ALA A 35 -4.49 8.77 18.19
N ILE A 36 -4.52 8.58 16.88
CA ILE A 36 -5.35 9.36 15.97
C ILE A 36 -6.77 8.80 16.04
N SER A 37 -7.77 9.67 16.25
CA SER A 37 -9.17 9.26 16.35
C SER A 37 -9.65 8.56 15.07
N PRO A 38 -10.43 7.47 15.17
CA PRO A 38 -11.11 6.88 14.04
C PRO A 38 -11.99 7.93 13.35
N GLY A 39 -11.86 8.06 12.03
CA GLY A 39 -12.60 9.06 11.24
C GLY A 39 -11.84 10.35 10.94
N ASN A 40 -10.55 10.44 11.29
CA ASN A 40 -9.72 11.55 10.82
C ASN A 40 -9.56 11.51 9.29
N HIS A 41 -10.20 12.47 8.60
CA HIS A 41 -10.17 12.59 7.14
C HIS A 41 -8.76 12.77 6.58
N TYR A 42 -7.83 13.40 7.31
CA TYR A 42 -6.45 13.59 6.86
C TYR A 42 -5.69 12.28 6.78
N LEU A 43 -5.80 11.42 7.80
CA LEU A 43 -5.17 10.10 7.80
C LEU A 43 -5.80 9.20 6.74
N GLN A 44 -7.13 9.24 6.59
CA GLN A 44 -7.83 8.50 5.54
C GLN A 44 -7.40 8.93 4.14
N ALA A 45 -7.32 10.24 3.88
CA ALA A 45 -6.85 10.78 2.62
C ALA A 45 -5.39 10.41 2.34
N ALA A 46 -4.52 10.44 3.37
CA ALA A 46 -3.13 10.04 3.26
C ALA A 46 -2.98 8.55 2.92
N LEU A 47 -3.76 7.67 3.54
CA LEU A 47 -3.80 6.23 3.24
C LEU A 47 -4.32 5.97 1.81
N LEU A 48 -5.36 6.66 1.39
CA LEU A 48 -5.88 6.59 0.01
C LEU A 48 -4.82 7.02 -1.00
N LEU A 49 -4.15 8.15 -0.74
CA LEU A 49 -3.10 8.67 -1.59
C LEU A 49 -1.89 7.71 -1.64
N LEU A 50 -1.56 7.06 -0.52
CA LEU A 50 -0.54 6.02 -0.46
C LEU A 50 -0.88 4.82 -1.35
N ILE A 51 -2.12 4.34 -1.33
CA ILE A 51 -2.56 3.24 -2.19
C ILE A 51 -2.51 3.65 -3.67
N VAL A 52 -3.09 4.81 -4.00
CA VAL A 52 -3.12 5.32 -5.38
C VAL A 52 -1.71 5.54 -5.91
N SER A 53 -0.82 6.16 -5.12
CA SER A 53 0.57 6.39 -5.51
C SER A 53 1.35 5.09 -5.69
N TYR A 54 1.15 4.08 -4.84
CA TYR A 54 1.78 2.76 -5.00
C TYR A 54 1.44 2.14 -6.35
N TYR A 55 0.15 2.06 -6.70
CA TYR A 55 -0.27 1.50 -7.98
C TYR A 55 0.13 2.39 -9.16
N PHE A 56 0.01 3.71 -9.03
CA PHE A 56 0.38 4.65 -10.08
C PHE A 56 1.87 4.57 -10.43
N VAL A 57 2.75 4.55 -9.41
CA VAL A 57 4.20 4.37 -9.60
C VAL A 57 4.50 3.00 -10.19
N SER A 58 3.89 1.94 -9.67
CA SER A 58 4.07 0.58 -10.20
C SER A 58 3.71 0.48 -11.69
N LEU A 59 2.59 1.08 -12.09
CA LEU A 59 2.16 1.14 -13.48
C LEU A 59 3.06 2.04 -14.33
N ARG A 60 3.43 3.23 -13.84
CA ARG A 60 4.21 4.21 -14.60
C ARG A 60 5.64 3.75 -14.91
N PHE A 61 6.29 3.08 -13.97
CA PHE A 61 7.71 2.69 -14.12
C PHE A 61 7.90 1.24 -14.53
N GLY A 62 6.96 0.35 -14.21
CA GLY A 62 7.12 -1.10 -14.42
C GLY A 62 6.06 -1.76 -15.28
N GLY A 63 4.91 -1.11 -15.51
CA GLY A 63 3.74 -1.72 -16.15
C GLY A 63 3.13 -2.91 -15.37
N GLN A 64 3.66 -3.23 -14.20
CA GLN A 64 3.32 -4.38 -13.36
C GLN A 64 3.55 -4.00 -11.89
N THR A 65 2.72 -4.53 -10.99
CA THR A 65 2.93 -4.38 -9.54
C THR A 65 4.09 -5.24 -9.07
N ILE A 66 4.62 -4.94 -7.88
CA ILE A 66 5.69 -5.73 -7.27
C ILE A 66 5.24 -7.18 -7.10
N GLY A 67 3.98 -7.41 -6.68
CA GLY A 67 3.39 -8.75 -6.60
C GLY A 67 3.42 -9.50 -7.93
N MET A 68 3.02 -8.85 -9.03
CA MET A 68 3.05 -9.46 -10.36
C MET A 68 4.47 -9.80 -10.82
N ARG A 69 5.43 -8.90 -10.57
CA ARG A 69 6.84 -9.11 -10.95
C ARG A 69 7.47 -10.28 -10.17
N SER A 70 7.19 -10.40 -8.87
CA SER A 70 7.68 -11.50 -8.03
C SER A 70 7.18 -12.88 -8.48
N TRP A 71 5.94 -12.95 -8.97
CA TRP A 71 5.34 -14.20 -9.43
C TRP A 71 5.49 -14.44 -10.94
N LYS A 72 6.29 -13.64 -11.65
CA LYS A 72 6.46 -13.69 -13.12
C LYS A 72 5.10 -13.73 -13.85
N LEU A 73 4.14 -12.96 -13.35
CA LEU A 73 2.86 -12.76 -14.01
C LEU A 73 3.04 -11.62 -15.00
N GLY A 74 3.24 -11.97 -16.27
CA GLY A 74 3.14 -11.01 -17.36
C GLY A 74 1.68 -10.61 -17.56
N LEU A 75 1.48 -9.33 -17.82
CA LEU A 75 0.21 -8.79 -18.29
C LEU A 75 -0.07 -9.31 -19.72
#